data_AF-E7C3P7-F1
#
_entry.id   AF-E7C3P7-F1
#
_cell.length_a   1.000
_cell.length_b   1.000
_cell.length_c   1.000
_cell.angle_alpha   90.00
_cell.angle_beta   90.00
_cell.angle_gamma   90.00
#
_symmetry.space_group_name_H-M   'P 1'
#
loop_
_entity.id
_entity.type
_entity.pdbx_description
1 polymer ?
#
loop_
_entity_poly.entity_id
_entity_poly.type
_entity_poly.pdbx_seq_one_letter_code
_entity_poly.pdbx_strand_id
1 'polypeptide(L)'
;MGHLPNIRETFMDGGVWMPNTFTAFPSDTITSNGTMWTGCYSDRHGLKGQVRFSRRSLTSESYLEPLGPSRSARLLEPAGIDRLITKGRQRARGTLHGDETAERWRKRRVTETPAIYHYLREHGQDWSTGILPLMTEVPPPLWTRSMSRELPWLSAHDAWQFIDDANTGYAVRHLLHRSEPVTILWFPETDSVSHKQCRGQFGLTRRTIAKADCLIGRVTSELRQTGRFDSTYFILVSDHGHHGGRVQHLRHFDLANDFFFRPRKVNSRGHWVGGGLGLSVRSHRVANRHPEHHQREFVFIDGESDGVARIFLPRRCSYSRDWSGPNRPGDLLNYGIGCNRGSFDLVSTLCEARACTWRTHGLYLVLMRLNRSAILIATADRGYAVIDRRPGVASCWEYRYRPVSRVWSDEQGGVYFTAADSPSGRAGERLQTDPLGLIRLLEWKHFESYHDEQTWLNLTATTQSVHARGRRHRNPPASRAVSLAVPGDAGPERSRDCLI
;
A
#
# COMPACT_ATOMS: atom_id res chain seq x y z
N MET A 1 0.34 -24.50 15.41
CA MET A 1 -0.71 -24.46 14.37
C MET A 1 -1.76 -25.56 14.62
N GLY A 2 -2.24 -25.75 15.85
CA GLY A 2 -3.18 -26.85 16.18
C GLY A 2 -4.65 -26.55 15.94
N HIS A 3 -5.01 -25.46 15.23
CA HIS A 3 -6.39 -24.97 15.15
C HIS A 3 -6.87 -24.62 13.73
N LEU A 4 -6.14 -25.04 12.69
CA LEU A 4 -6.49 -24.76 11.28
C LEU A 4 -6.39 -26.07 10.45
N PRO A 5 -7.24 -27.08 10.72
CA PRO A 5 -7.13 -28.39 10.10
C PRO A 5 -7.32 -28.35 8.59
N ASN A 6 -8.27 -27.57 8.07
CA ASN A 6 -8.60 -27.57 6.64
C ASN A 6 -7.50 -26.91 5.81
N ILE A 7 -6.95 -25.80 6.30
CA ILE A 7 -5.84 -25.10 5.66
C ILE A 7 -4.60 -25.99 5.69
N ARG A 8 -4.33 -26.63 6.83
CA ARG A 8 -3.18 -27.52 6.96
C ARG A 8 -3.28 -28.69 5.99
N GLU A 9 -4.39 -29.42 5.99
CA GLU A 9 -4.59 -30.56 5.11
C GLU A 9 -4.48 -30.16 3.64
N THR A 10 -5.23 -29.12 3.23
CA THR A 10 -5.39 -28.74 1.82
C THR A 10 -4.14 -28.08 1.24
N PHE A 11 -3.46 -27.21 2.00
CA PHE A 11 -2.40 -26.36 1.44
C PHE A 11 -1.00 -26.68 1.98
N MET A 12 -0.88 -27.21 3.21
CA MET A 12 0.43 -27.46 3.82
C MET A 12 0.88 -28.90 3.67
N ASP A 13 0.04 -29.86 4.07
CA ASP A 13 0.37 -31.28 4.07
C ASP A 13 0.26 -31.87 2.65
N GLY A 14 -0.73 -31.42 1.85
CA GLY A 14 -0.94 -31.84 0.45
C GLY A 14 -0.42 -30.87 -0.62
N GLY A 15 0.32 -29.82 -0.25
CA GLY A 15 0.66 -28.73 -1.15
C GLY A 15 2.05 -28.12 -0.97
N VAL A 16 2.26 -26.96 -1.59
CA VAL A 16 3.47 -26.15 -1.46
C VAL A 16 3.13 -24.87 -0.72
N TRP A 17 3.90 -24.53 0.31
CA TRP A 17 3.72 -23.31 1.08
C TRP A 17 5.02 -22.55 1.26
N MET A 18 4.91 -21.23 1.38
CA MET A 18 6.03 -20.34 1.66
C MET A 18 5.81 -19.65 3.01
N PRO A 19 6.84 -19.55 3.87
CA PRO A 19 6.71 -18.90 5.18
C PRO A 19 6.41 -17.40 5.06
N ASN A 20 6.80 -16.78 3.95
CA ASN A 20 6.62 -15.36 3.68
C ASN A 20 6.27 -15.14 2.21
N THR A 21 5.34 -14.22 1.97
CA THR A 21 5.03 -13.70 0.64
C THR A 21 5.21 -12.17 0.66
N PHE A 22 5.74 -11.61 -0.43
CA PHE A 22 5.96 -10.18 -0.55
C PHE A 22 4.87 -9.58 -1.44
N THR A 23 4.21 -8.53 -0.95
CA THR A 23 3.15 -7.84 -1.67
C THR A 23 3.66 -6.54 -2.31
N ALA A 24 2.83 -5.92 -3.15
CA ALA A 24 3.13 -4.64 -3.77
C ALA A 24 3.09 -3.48 -2.76
N PHE A 25 3.72 -2.37 -3.13
CA PHE A 25 3.71 -1.15 -2.32
C PHE A 25 2.74 -0.09 -2.91
N PRO A 26 1.91 0.57 -2.08
CA PRO A 26 1.67 0.29 -0.66
C PRO A 26 0.94 -1.06 -0.46
N SER A 27 1.19 -1.71 0.67
CA SER A 27 0.58 -2.99 1.03
C SER A 27 -0.86 -2.78 1.52
N ASP A 28 -1.77 -2.47 0.59
CA ASP A 28 -3.19 -2.29 0.85
C ASP A 28 -4.05 -3.14 -0.10
N THR A 29 -5.29 -3.42 0.30
CA THR A 29 -6.19 -4.33 -0.42
C THR A 29 -6.29 -4.03 -1.90
N ILE A 30 -6.47 -2.76 -2.28
CA ILE A 30 -6.76 -2.39 -3.68
C ILE A 30 -5.50 -2.46 -4.54
N THR A 31 -4.36 -2.01 -4.01
CA THR A 31 -3.07 -2.08 -4.70
C THR A 31 -2.65 -3.53 -4.90
N SER A 32 -2.66 -4.31 -3.83
CA SER A 32 -2.26 -5.70 -3.83
C SER A 32 -3.15 -6.56 -4.71
N ASN A 33 -4.47 -6.34 -4.69
CA ASN A 33 -5.36 -6.99 -5.64
C ASN A 33 -5.03 -6.56 -7.07
N GLY A 34 -4.80 -5.27 -7.34
CA GLY A 34 -4.36 -4.82 -8.66
C GLY A 34 -3.14 -5.60 -9.18
N THR A 35 -2.17 -5.88 -8.31
CA THR A 35 -1.01 -6.72 -8.63
C THR A 35 -1.39 -8.18 -8.85
N MET A 36 -2.19 -8.81 -7.99
CA MET A 36 -2.64 -10.20 -8.18
C MET A 36 -3.42 -10.38 -9.48
N TRP A 37 -4.24 -9.40 -9.86
CA TRP A 37 -5.08 -9.44 -11.04
C TRP A 37 -4.30 -9.24 -12.35
N THR A 38 -3.14 -8.59 -12.31
CA THR A 38 -2.39 -8.17 -13.52
C THR A 38 -0.97 -8.69 -13.62
N GLY A 39 -0.43 -9.27 -12.54
CA GLY A 39 1.00 -9.62 -12.44
C GLY A 39 1.94 -8.40 -12.46
N CYS A 40 1.42 -7.18 -12.32
CA CYS A 40 2.17 -5.94 -12.48
C CYS A 40 2.24 -5.15 -11.16
N TYR A 41 3.21 -4.24 -11.04
CA TYR A 41 3.26 -3.27 -9.94
C TYR A 41 2.29 -2.10 -10.15
N SER A 42 2.02 -1.37 -9.06
CA SER A 42 1.03 -0.30 -8.97
C SER A 42 1.29 0.91 -9.87
N ASP A 43 2.53 1.10 -10.31
CA ASP A 43 2.90 2.09 -11.32
C ASP A 43 2.39 1.71 -12.72
N ARG A 44 2.35 0.42 -13.04
CA ARG A 44 1.88 -0.11 -14.33
C ARG A 44 0.35 -0.28 -14.36
N HIS A 45 -0.26 -0.97 -13.39
CA HIS A 45 -1.72 -1.15 -13.38
C HIS A 45 -2.50 0.09 -12.86
N GLY A 46 -1.83 1.05 -12.23
CA GLY A 46 -2.42 2.35 -11.88
C GLY A 46 -3.32 2.38 -10.63
N LEU A 47 -3.64 1.23 -10.03
CA LEU A 47 -4.28 1.14 -8.71
C LEU A 47 -3.20 1.36 -7.63
N LYS A 48 -3.03 2.61 -7.22
CA LYS A 48 -1.91 3.02 -6.35
C LYS A 48 -2.24 3.03 -4.85
N GLY A 49 -3.49 2.77 -4.51
CA GLY A 49 -3.99 2.60 -3.14
C GLY A 49 -5.49 2.72 -3.05
N GLN A 50 -6.02 2.56 -1.84
CA GLN A 50 -7.46 2.56 -1.55
C GLN A 50 -8.16 3.88 -1.90
N VAL A 51 -7.44 5.00 -1.76
CA VAL A 51 -7.87 6.31 -2.24
C VAL A 51 -6.97 6.72 -3.41
N ARG A 52 -7.57 7.40 -4.38
CA ARG A 52 -6.88 8.05 -5.49
C ARG A 52 -7.01 9.55 -5.35
N PHE A 53 -5.91 10.25 -5.19
CA PHE A 53 -5.87 11.71 -5.27
C PHE A 53 -5.33 12.21 -6.60
N SER A 54 -6.06 13.14 -7.22
CA SER A 54 -5.65 13.82 -8.44
C SER A 54 -5.12 15.21 -8.12
N ARG A 55 -3.80 15.42 -8.29
CA ARG A 55 -3.17 16.74 -8.13
C ARG A 55 -3.73 17.80 -9.10
N ARG A 56 -4.21 17.37 -10.27
CA ARG A 56 -4.74 18.28 -11.30
C ARG A 56 -6.11 18.84 -10.95
N SER A 57 -7.01 17.98 -10.49
CA SER A 57 -8.37 18.38 -10.12
C SER A 57 -8.52 18.68 -8.63
N LEU A 58 -7.52 18.33 -7.80
CA LEU A 58 -7.55 18.44 -6.34
C LEU A 58 -8.75 17.70 -5.71
N THR A 59 -9.11 16.58 -6.33
CA THR A 59 -10.20 15.70 -5.92
C THR A 59 -9.64 14.32 -5.55
N SER A 60 -10.32 13.68 -4.61
CA SER A 60 -10.05 12.31 -4.20
C SER A 60 -11.21 11.39 -4.56
N GLU A 61 -10.91 10.17 -4.99
CA GLU A 61 -11.88 9.11 -5.24
C GLU A 61 -11.52 7.90 -4.36
N SER A 62 -12.47 7.31 -3.66
CA SER A 62 -12.24 6.10 -2.85
C SER A 62 -12.76 4.85 -3.55
N TYR A 63 -11.98 3.77 -3.45
CA TYR A 63 -12.33 2.43 -3.89
C TYR A 63 -12.97 1.58 -2.78
N LEU A 64 -13.15 2.15 -1.58
CA LEU A 64 -13.85 1.50 -0.46
C LEU A 64 -15.34 1.89 -0.37
N GLU A 65 -15.83 2.76 -1.27
CA GLU A 65 -17.25 3.07 -1.37
C GLU A 65 -18.05 1.85 -1.90
N PRO A 66 -19.39 1.81 -1.77
CA PRO A 66 -20.20 0.69 -2.30
C PRO A 66 -19.98 0.39 -3.80
N LEU A 67 -19.67 1.41 -4.60
CA LEU A 67 -19.31 1.28 -6.03
C LEU A 67 -17.79 1.29 -6.26
N GLY A 68 -17.01 1.24 -5.19
CA GLY A 68 -15.56 1.25 -5.20
C GLY A 68 -14.96 0.07 -5.98
N PRO A 69 -15.40 -1.19 -5.74
CA PRO A 69 -14.91 -2.35 -6.48
C PRO A 69 -15.13 -2.28 -7.99
N SER A 70 -16.24 -1.70 -8.43
CA SER A 70 -16.50 -1.50 -9.86
C SER A 70 -15.68 -0.35 -10.44
N ARG A 71 -15.47 0.73 -9.68
CA ARG A 71 -14.58 1.83 -10.10
C ARG A 71 -13.12 1.39 -10.22
N SER A 72 -12.62 0.56 -9.32
CA SER A 72 -11.26 0.04 -9.36
C SER A 72 -11.08 -0.94 -10.53
N ALA A 73 -12.04 -1.83 -10.78
CA ALA A 73 -12.03 -2.70 -11.96
C ALA A 73 -12.11 -1.91 -13.28
N ARG A 74 -12.94 -0.85 -13.36
CA ARG A 74 -12.99 0.04 -14.54
C ARG A 74 -11.65 0.71 -14.85
N LEU A 75 -10.82 0.95 -13.83
CA LEU A 75 -9.48 1.48 -14.05
C LEU A 75 -8.60 0.46 -14.77
N LEU A 76 -8.73 -0.82 -14.45
CA LEU A 76 -8.05 -1.90 -15.17
C LEU A 76 -8.65 -2.03 -16.57
N GLU A 77 -9.93 -2.34 -16.64
CA GLU A 77 -10.68 -2.36 -17.89
C GLU A 77 -12.19 -2.24 -17.64
N PRO A 78 -12.89 -1.28 -18.27
CA PRO A 78 -14.35 -1.21 -18.22
C PRO A 78 -15.00 -2.43 -18.89
N ALA A 79 -15.95 -3.07 -18.21
CA ALA A 79 -16.74 -4.18 -18.73
C ALA A 79 -18.22 -3.80 -18.92
N GLY A 80 -18.97 -4.63 -19.66
CA GLY A 80 -20.42 -4.49 -19.85
C GLY A 80 -20.88 -3.09 -20.25
N ILE A 81 -21.89 -2.56 -19.55
CA ILE A 81 -22.46 -1.22 -19.77
C ILE A 81 -21.39 -0.13 -19.57
N ASP A 82 -20.46 -0.29 -18.63
CA ASP A 82 -19.40 0.69 -18.39
C ASP A 82 -18.44 0.79 -19.58
N ARG A 83 -18.20 -0.32 -20.29
CA ARG A 83 -17.43 -0.31 -21.55
C ARG A 83 -18.13 0.51 -22.61
N LEU A 84 -19.44 0.33 -22.77
CA LEU A 84 -20.24 1.08 -23.75
C LEU A 84 -20.24 2.58 -23.42
N ILE A 85 -20.49 2.95 -22.16
CA ILE A 85 -20.45 4.35 -21.69
C ILE A 85 -19.06 4.95 -21.89
N THR A 86 -18.01 4.21 -21.56
CA THR A 86 -16.62 4.70 -21.68
C THR A 86 -16.25 4.92 -23.14
N LYS A 87 -16.54 3.95 -24.03
CA LYS A 87 -16.31 4.09 -25.47
C LYS A 87 -17.13 5.22 -26.09
N GLY A 88 -18.40 5.36 -25.69
CA GLY A 88 -19.27 6.45 -26.14
C GLY A 88 -18.73 7.83 -25.77
N ARG A 89 -18.28 8.00 -24.51
CA ARG A 89 -17.65 9.24 -24.04
C ARG A 89 -16.31 9.51 -24.73
N GLN A 90 -15.50 8.49 -24.98
CA GLN A 90 -14.26 8.63 -25.73
C GLN A 90 -14.55 9.12 -27.16
N ARG A 91 -15.48 8.47 -27.85
CA ARG A 91 -15.87 8.81 -29.22
C ARG A 91 -16.43 10.23 -29.31
N ALA A 92 -17.36 10.59 -28.42
CA ALA A 92 -17.93 11.94 -28.38
C ALA A 92 -16.84 13.01 -28.17
N ARG A 93 -15.85 12.76 -27.30
CA ARG A 93 -14.70 13.65 -27.12
C ARG A 93 -13.79 13.73 -28.34
N GLY A 94 -13.60 12.61 -29.05
CA GLY A 94 -12.86 12.57 -30.31
C GLY A 94 -13.53 13.43 -31.37
N THR A 95 -14.84 13.28 -31.53
CA THR A 95 -15.63 14.09 -32.47
C THR A 95 -15.63 15.59 -32.12
N LEU A 96 -15.69 15.95 -30.84
CA LEU A 96 -15.77 17.36 -30.41
C LEU A 96 -14.42 18.08 -30.28
N HIS A 97 -13.35 17.35 -29.92
CA HIS A 97 -12.07 17.93 -29.49
C HIS A 97 -10.84 17.22 -30.09
N GLY A 98 -11.04 16.36 -31.09
CA GLY A 98 -9.97 15.61 -31.77
C GLY A 98 -9.53 14.34 -31.03
N ASP A 99 -8.90 13.44 -31.79
CA ASP A 99 -8.49 12.10 -31.33
C ASP A 99 -7.45 12.14 -30.21
N GLU A 100 -6.54 13.11 -30.22
CA GLU A 100 -5.58 13.27 -29.13
C GLU A 100 -6.27 13.55 -27.78
N THR A 101 -7.35 14.32 -27.79
CA THR A 101 -8.14 14.60 -26.58
C THR A 101 -8.89 13.36 -26.11
N ALA A 102 -9.43 12.58 -27.03
CA ALA A 102 -10.07 11.30 -26.74
C ALA A 102 -9.08 10.31 -26.11
N GLU A 103 -7.88 10.21 -26.68
CA GLU A 103 -6.85 9.28 -26.21
C GLU A 103 -6.26 9.72 -24.87
N ARG A 104 -6.00 11.03 -24.70
CA ARG A 104 -5.60 11.61 -23.41
C ARG A 104 -6.67 11.40 -22.34
N TRP A 105 -7.95 11.39 -22.72
CA TRP A 105 -9.04 11.07 -21.80
C TRP A 105 -9.06 9.58 -21.44
N ARG A 106 -8.89 8.68 -22.41
CA ARG A 106 -8.81 7.22 -22.20
C ARG A 106 -7.68 6.87 -21.24
N LYS A 107 -6.45 7.33 -21.53
CA LYS A 107 -5.24 7.09 -20.71
C LYS A 107 -5.35 7.63 -19.28
N ARG A 108 -6.27 8.55 -18.99
CA ARG A 108 -6.52 9.04 -17.61
C ARG A 108 -7.46 8.14 -16.80
N ARG A 109 -8.29 7.34 -17.49
CA ARG A 109 -9.39 6.58 -16.92
C ARG A 109 -9.17 5.07 -16.91
N VAL A 110 -8.35 4.55 -17.81
CA VAL A 110 -8.08 3.12 -17.97
C VAL A 110 -6.56 2.90 -18.10
N THR A 111 -6.03 1.84 -17.49
CA THR A 111 -4.66 1.38 -17.72
C THR A 111 -4.59 0.49 -18.96
N GLU A 112 -3.42 0.39 -19.56
CA GLU A 112 -3.15 -0.52 -20.68
C GLU A 112 -2.70 -1.90 -20.18
N THR A 113 -2.84 -2.15 -18.88
CA THR A 113 -2.42 -3.42 -18.26
C THR A 113 -3.61 -4.39 -18.22
N PRO A 114 -3.59 -5.46 -19.03
CA PRO A 114 -4.65 -6.47 -18.99
C PRO A 114 -4.64 -7.22 -17.66
N ALA A 115 -5.85 -7.52 -17.16
CA ALA A 115 -6.05 -8.37 -15.99
C ALA A 115 -6.40 -9.81 -16.42
N ILE A 116 -6.36 -10.78 -15.51
CA ILE A 116 -6.65 -12.20 -15.81
C ILE A 116 -7.99 -12.40 -16.55
N TYR A 117 -9.04 -11.65 -16.20
CA TYR A 117 -10.34 -11.76 -16.87
C TYR A 117 -10.31 -11.33 -18.35
N HIS A 118 -9.33 -10.51 -18.76
CA HIS A 118 -9.13 -10.17 -20.17
C HIS A 118 -8.66 -11.40 -20.94
N TYR A 119 -7.59 -12.04 -20.44
CA TYR A 119 -7.04 -13.24 -21.04
C TYR A 119 -8.06 -14.38 -21.10
N LEU A 120 -8.89 -14.57 -20.05
CA LEU A 120 -9.95 -15.57 -20.09
C LEU A 120 -10.97 -15.29 -21.21
N ARG A 121 -11.43 -14.04 -21.32
CA ARG A 121 -12.42 -13.64 -22.34
C ARG A 121 -11.88 -13.74 -23.76
N GLU A 122 -10.60 -13.43 -23.98
CA GLU A 122 -9.95 -13.62 -25.28
C GLU A 122 -9.96 -15.09 -25.73
N HIS A 123 -10.01 -16.04 -24.79
CA HIS A 123 -10.10 -17.47 -25.06
C HIS A 123 -11.54 -18.01 -24.96
N GLY A 124 -12.55 -17.14 -24.98
CA GLY A 124 -13.96 -17.53 -24.89
C GLY A 124 -14.36 -18.13 -23.54
N GLN A 125 -13.55 -17.90 -22.50
CA GLN A 125 -13.81 -18.34 -21.13
C GLN A 125 -14.24 -17.18 -20.26
N ASP A 126 -14.84 -17.51 -19.11
CA ASP A 126 -15.17 -16.54 -18.08
C ASP A 126 -14.64 -17.02 -16.73
N TRP A 127 -14.94 -16.28 -15.67
CA TRP A 127 -14.53 -16.61 -14.31
C TRP A 127 -15.73 -16.49 -13.38
N SER A 128 -15.67 -17.24 -12.29
CA SER A 128 -16.69 -17.27 -11.25
C SER A 128 -16.21 -16.55 -10.00
N THR A 129 -17.04 -15.71 -9.42
CA THR A 129 -16.67 -14.94 -8.23
C THR A 129 -17.86 -14.61 -7.35
N GLY A 130 -17.60 -14.54 -6.04
CA GLY A 130 -18.46 -13.82 -5.09
C GLY A 130 -18.19 -12.32 -5.14
N ILE A 131 -18.37 -11.63 -4.01
CA ILE A 131 -17.91 -10.25 -3.86
C ILE A 131 -16.39 -10.20 -3.72
N LEU A 132 -15.77 -9.27 -4.43
CA LEU A 132 -14.34 -8.97 -4.40
C LEU A 132 -14.07 -7.48 -4.18
N PRO A 133 -12.83 -7.13 -3.78
CA PRO A 133 -12.39 -5.73 -3.74
C PRO A 133 -12.20 -5.12 -5.14
N LEU A 134 -12.04 -5.94 -6.18
CA LEU A 134 -12.04 -5.56 -7.60
C LEU A 134 -13.12 -6.38 -8.34
N MET A 135 -14.19 -5.74 -8.80
CA MET A 135 -15.28 -6.44 -9.51
C MET A 135 -15.62 -5.73 -10.80
N THR A 136 -15.57 -6.43 -11.94
CA THR A 136 -15.98 -5.85 -13.23
C THR A 136 -17.48 -5.57 -13.31
N GLU A 137 -18.27 -6.20 -12.45
CA GLU A 137 -19.72 -6.14 -12.43
C GLU A 137 -20.25 -5.91 -11.01
N VAL A 138 -21.53 -5.56 -10.90
CA VAL A 138 -22.20 -5.48 -9.59
C VAL A 138 -22.28 -6.86 -8.94
N PRO A 139 -22.32 -6.95 -7.59
CA PRO A 139 -22.54 -8.21 -6.91
C PRO A 139 -23.74 -8.98 -7.50
N PRO A 140 -23.60 -10.29 -7.77
CA PRO A 140 -24.71 -11.07 -8.31
C PRO A 140 -25.95 -10.99 -7.40
N PRO A 141 -27.18 -10.86 -7.91
CA PRO A 141 -28.38 -10.83 -7.06
C PRO A 141 -28.51 -12.05 -6.12
N LEU A 142 -28.04 -13.21 -6.57
CA LEU A 142 -27.98 -14.45 -5.76
C LEU A 142 -26.97 -14.37 -4.61
N TRP A 143 -25.92 -13.55 -4.74
CA TRP A 143 -25.02 -13.24 -3.64
C TRP A 143 -25.75 -12.43 -2.57
N THR A 144 -26.52 -11.41 -2.96
CA THR A 144 -27.32 -10.61 -2.02
C THR A 144 -28.30 -11.49 -1.23
N ARG A 145 -28.90 -12.50 -1.88
CA ARG A 145 -29.74 -13.49 -1.20
C ARG A 145 -28.96 -14.32 -0.16
N SER A 146 -27.71 -14.65 -0.44
CA SER A 146 -26.83 -15.31 0.54
C SER A 146 -26.54 -14.39 1.71
N MET A 147 -26.23 -13.12 1.43
CA MET A 147 -26.03 -12.10 2.46
C MET A 147 -27.25 -11.92 3.37
N SER A 148 -28.47 -11.84 2.82
CA SER A 148 -29.71 -11.73 3.60
C SER A 148 -30.02 -12.94 4.48
N ARG A 149 -29.42 -14.11 4.21
CA ARG A 149 -29.58 -15.31 5.06
C ARG A 149 -28.65 -15.29 6.27
N GLU A 150 -27.44 -14.78 6.09
CA GLU A 150 -26.43 -14.74 7.14
C GLU A 150 -26.58 -13.50 8.03
N LEU A 151 -27.10 -12.39 7.48
CA LEU A 151 -27.25 -11.13 8.19
C LEU A 151 -28.43 -11.16 9.18
N PRO A 152 -28.20 -10.98 10.50
CA PRO A 152 -29.30 -10.85 11.45
C PRO A 152 -30.17 -9.63 11.16
N TRP A 153 -31.45 -9.72 11.52
CA TRP A 153 -32.38 -8.61 11.31
C TRP A 153 -31.88 -7.33 12.02
N LEU A 154 -32.04 -6.18 11.36
CA LEU A 154 -31.61 -4.86 11.85
C LEU A 154 -30.09 -4.69 12.11
N SER A 155 -29.25 -5.61 11.61
CA SER A 155 -27.78 -5.59 11.83
C SER A 155 -26.98 -5.14 10.59
N ALA A 156 -27.58 -4.33 9.71
CA ALA A 156 -26.94 -3.90 8.45
C ALA A 156 -25.61 -3.14 8.65
N HIS A 157 -25.43 -2.46 9.78
CA HIS A 157 -24.18 -1.79 10.14
C HIS A 157 -23.02 -2.77 10.41
N ASP A 158 -23.34 -4.02 10.73
CA ASP A 158 -22.40 -5.12 10.97
C ASP A 158 -22.33 -6.12 9.82
N ALA A 159 -22.89 -5.78 8.66
CA ALA A 159 -22.84 -6.58 7.44
C ALA A 159 -21.43 -7.10 7.10
N TRP A 160 -20.39 -6.31 7.39
CA TRP A 160 -19.00 -6.68 7.15
C TRP A 160 -18.58 -7.98 7.87
N GLN A 161 -19.20 -8.35 8.99
CA GLN A 161 -18.89 -9.57 9.77
C GLN A 161 -19.40 -10.86 9.11
N PHE A 162 -20.30 -10.73 8.14
CA PHE A 162 -20.99 -11.87 7.51
C PHE A 162 -20.61 -12.05 6.04
N ILE A 163 -19.68 -11.23 5.52
CA ILE A 163 -19.26 -11.32 4.11
C ILE A 163 -18.61 -12.68 3.82
N ASP A 164 -17.77 -13.19 4.73
CA ASP A 164 -17.09 -14.48 4.58
C ASP A 164 -18.10 -15.64 4.48
N ASP A 165 -19.11 -15.67 5.37
CA ASP A 165 -20.18 -16.68 5.34
C ASP A 165 -21.04 -16.56 4.08
N ALA A 166 -21.41 -15.32 3.70
CA ALA A 166 -22.21 -15.07 2.50
C ALA A 166 -21.46 -15.47 1.22
N ASN A 167 -20.17 -15.13 1.11
CA ASN A 167 -19.31 -15.54 0.00
C ASN A 167 -19.19 -17.06 -0.06
N THR A 168 -18.97 -17.73 1.08
CA THR A 168 -18.88 -19.20 1.15
C THR A 168 -20.19 -19.87 0.75
N GLY A 169 -21.30 -19.41 1.32
CA GLY A 169 -22.63 -19.94 1.05
C GLY A 169 -23.08 -19.70 -0.39
N TYR A 170 -22.66 -18.59 -1.00
CA TYR A 170 -22.88 -18.33 -2.42
C TYR A 170 -21.99 -19.24 -3.28
N ALA A 171 -20.72 -19.40 -2.92
CA ALA A 171 -19.77 -20.25 -3.65
C ALA A 171 -20.25 -21.71 -3.73
N VAL A 172 -20.52 -22.31 -2.57
CA VAL A 172 -20.98 -23.70 -2.45
C VAL A 172 -22.26 -23.93 -3.26
N ARG A 173 -23.24 -23.02 -3.17
CA ARG A 173 -24.54 -23.23 -3.82
C ARG A 173 -24.57 -22.88 -5.31
N HIS A 174 -23.69 -22.01 -5.79
CA HIS A 174 -23.86 -21.38 -7.10
C HIS A 174 -22.60 -21.27 -7.95
N LEU A 175 -21.41 -21.21 -7.36
CA LEU A 175 -20.17 -21.04 -8.13
C LEU A 175 -19.48 -22.37 -8.40
N LEU A 176 -19.36 -23.24 -7.39
CA LEU A 176 -18.59 -24.49 -7.49
C LEU A 176 -19.22 -25.55 -8.40
N HIS A 177 -20.45 -25.35 -8.87
CA HIS A 177 -21.11 -26.22 -9.85
C HIS A 177 -20.95 -25.73 -11.29
N ARG A 178 -20.38 -24.54 -11.48
CA ARG A 178 -20.17 -23.98 -12.81
C ARG A 178 -18.88 -24.52 -13.42
N SER A 179 -18.79 -24.45 -14.75
CA SER A 179 -17.68 -24.97 -15.54
C SER A 179 -16.59 -23.93 -15.82
N GLU A 180 -16.65 -22.73 -15.21
CA GLU A 180 -15.58 -21.75 -15.43
C GLU A 180 -14.23 -22.26 -14.90
N PRO A 181 -13.13 -21.99 -15.62
CA PRO A 181 -11.79 -22.45 -15.27
C PRO A 181 -11.23 -21.82 -13.99
N VAL A 182 -11.73 -20.64 -13.60
CA VAL A 182 -11.22 -19.87 -12.47
C VAL A 182 -12.39 -19.48 -11.56
N THR A 183 -12.29 -19.84 -10.28
CA THR A 183 -13.20 -19.36 -9.23
C THR A 183 -12.41 -18.63 -8.16
N ILE A 184 -12.87 -17.42 -7.77
CA ILE A 184 -12.18 -16.60 -6.77
C ILE A 184 -13.13 -16.31 -5.61
N LEU A 185 -12.64 -16.60 -4.40
CA LEU A 185 -13.33 -16.38 -3.14
C LEU A 185 -12.50 -15.42 -2.28
N TRP A 186 -13.16 -14.43 -1.67
CA TRP A 186 -12.51 -13.44 -0.80
C TRP A 186 -13.12 -13.45 0.60
N PHE A 187 -12.26 -13.35 1.61
CA PHE A 187 -12.58 -13.48 3.02
C PHE A 187 -12.08 -12.27 3.82
N PRO A 188 -12.75 -11.10 3.74
CA PRO A 188 -12.29 -9.86 4.36
C PRO A 188 -12.38 -9.78 5.89
N GLU A 189 -13.09 -10.69 6.55
CA GLU A 189 -13.39 -10.54 7.98
C GLU A 189 -12.12 -10.47 8.84
N THR A 190 -11.11 -11.28 8.50
CA THR A 190 -9.83 -11.30 9.22
C THR A 190 -9.11 -9.95 9.18
N ASP A 191 -9.11 -9.28 8.04
CA ASP A 191 -8.53 -7.93 7.92
C ASP A 191 -9.36 -6.91 8.72
N SER A 192 -10.69 -6.96 8.54
CA SER A 192 -11.63 -6.05 9.19
C SER A 192 -11.54 -6.10 10.72
N VAL A 193 -11.48 -7.30 11.30
CA VAL A 193 -11.33 -7.49 12.75
C VAL A 193 -9.95 -7.05 13.21
N SER A 194 -8.90 -7.28 12.41
CA SER A 194 -7.55 -6.83 12.76
C SER A 194 -7.45 -5.31 12.90
N HIS A 195 -8.11 -4.56 12.02
CA HIS A 195 -8.16 -3.10 12.10
C HIS A 195 -9.01 -2.59 13.28
N LYS A 196 -10.13 -3.26 13.58
CA LYS A 196 -11.08 -2.79 14.61
C LYS A 196 -10.70 -3.20 16.04
N GLN A 197 -9.86 -4.20 16.21
CA GLN A 197 -9.52 -4.76 17.52
C GLN A 197 -8.14 -4.32 18.00
N CYS A 198 -8.04 -4.00 19.30
CA CYS A 198 -6.83 -3.44 19.89
C CYS A 198 -5.58 -4.34 19.78
N ARG A 199 -5.75 -5.66 19.57
CA ARG A 199 -4.66 -6.63 19.49
C ARG A 199 -4.38 -7.15 18.08
N GLY A 200 -4.90 -6.48 17.05
CA GLY A 200 -4.70 -6.88 15.65
C GLY A 200 -4.88 -8.39 15.47
N GLN A 201 -3.94 -9.02 14.76
CA GLN A 201 -3.95 -10.46 14.47
C GLN A 201 -3.79 -11.41 15.69
N PHE A 202 -3.45 -10.89 16.88
CA PHE A 202 -3.14 -11.73 18.06
C PHE A 202 -4.25 -11.81 19.11
N GLY A 203 -5.38 -11.12 18.89
CA GLY A 203 -6.56 -11.15 19.74
C GLY A 203 -7.72 -11.93 19.11
N LEU A 204 -8.89 -11.28 19.07
CA LEU A 204 -10.12 -11.86 18.51
C LEU A 204 -9.98 -12.30 17.05
N THR A 205 -9.09 -11.68 16.26
CA THR A 205 -8.78 -12.11 14.88
C THR A 205 -8.39 -13.59 14.77
N ARG A 206 -7.80 -14.20 15.81
CA ARG A 206 -7.51 -15.65 15.74
C ARG A 206 -8.77 -16.49 15.56
N ARG A 207 -9.92 -16.02 16.06
CA ARG A 207 -11.22 -16.66 15.87
C ARG A 207 -11.71 -16.50 14.43
N THR A 208 -11.49 -15.34 13.79
CA THR A 208 -11.85 -15.16 12.39
C THR A 208 -10.96 -15.99 11.47
N ILE A 209 -9.67 -16.17 11.79
CA ILE A 209 -8.79 -17.09 11.06
C ILE A 209 -9.30 -18.55 11.18
N ALA A 210 -9.68 -18.98 12.39
CA ALA A 210 -10.28 -20.30 12.59
C ALA A 210 -11.63 -20.45 11.88
N LYS A 211 -12.44 -19.40 11.83
CA LYS A 211 -13.69 -19.37 11.06
C LYS A 211 -13.42 -19.49 9.55
N ALA A 212 -12.46 -18.75 9.02
CA ALA A 212 -12.04 -18.84 7.62
C ALA A 212 -11.57 -20.27 7.27
N ASP A 213 -10.84 -20.94 8.17
CA ASP A 213 -10.48 -22.36 8.01
C ASP A 213 -11.70 -23.27 7.87
N CYS A 214 -12.71 -23.11 8.74
CA CYS A 214 -13.96 -23.86 8.64
C CYS A 214 -14.71 -23.58 7.31
N LEU A 215 -14.72 -22.33 6.86
CA LEU A 215 -15.36 -21.93 5.60
C LEU A 215 -14.65 -22.54 4.39
N ILE A 216 -13.31 -22.55 4.39
CA ILE A 216 -12.49 -23.26 3.40
C ILE A 216 -12.79 -24.77 3.44
N GLY A 217 -12.95 -25.34 4.63
CA GLY A 217 -13.37 -26.74 4.81
C GLY A 217 -14.70 -27.06 4.13
N ARG A 218 -15.67 -26.14 4.17
CA ARG A 218 -16.96 -26.30 3.46
C ARG A 218 -16.79 -26.28 1.94
N VAL A 219 -15.97 -25.37 1.41
CA VAL A 219 -15.66 -25.28 -0.03
C VAL A 219 -14.99 -26.56 -0.53
N THR A 220 -13.97 -27.03 0.18
CA THR A 220 -13.23 -28.24 -0.19
C THR A 220 -14.10 -29.50 -0.05
N SER A 221 -14.96 -29.57 0.97
CA SER A 221 -15.91 -30.67 1.14
C SER A 221 -16.92 -30.74 -0.01
N GLU A 222 -17.45 -29.62 -0.48
CA GLU A 222 -18.36 -29.58 -1.63
C GLU A 222 -17.66 -30.10 -2.91
N LEU A 223 -16.40 -29.68 -3.13
CA LEU A 223 -15.62 -30.17 -4.27
C LEU A 223 -15.32 -31.67 -4.18
N ARG A 224 -15.11 -32.22 -2.98
CA ARG A 224 -14.97 -33.68 -2.78
C ARG A 224 -16.27 -34.42 -3.08
N GLN A 225 -17.40 -33.91 -2.57
CA GLN A 225 -18.72 -34.50 -2.78
C GLN A 225 -19.12 -34.51 -4.27
N THR A 226 -18.69 -33.50 -5.02
CA THR A 226 -18.94 -33.40 -6.47
C THR A 226 -17.85 -34.07 -7.34
N GLY A 227 -16.86 -34.74 -6.73
CA GLY A 227 -15.78 -35.42 -7.46
C GLY A 227 -14.82 -34.48 -8.20
N ARG A 228 -14.79 -33.19 -7.84
CA ARG A 228 -13.96 -32.15 -8.47
C ARG A 228 -12.71 -31.79 -7.69
N PHE A 229 -12.55 -32.28 -6.47
CA PHE A 229 -11.43 -31.92 -5.62
C PHE A 229 -10.08 -32.23 -6.26
N ASP A 230 -9.89 -33.47 -6.74
CA ASP A 230 -8.62 -33.93 -7.34
C ASP A 230 -8.32 -33.29 -8.71
N SER A 231 -9.32 -32.66 -9.36
CA SER A 231 -9.18 -31.94 -10.63
C SER A 231 -9.14 -30.42 -10.46
N THR A 232 -9.01 -29.92 -9.23
CA THR A 232 -8.99 -28.49 -8.91
C THR A 232 -7.66 -28.07 -8.31
N TYR A 233 -7.03 -27.03 -8.86
CA TYR A 233 -5.89 -26.36 -8.23
C TYR A 233 -6.36 -25.35 -7.19
N PHE A 234 -5.83 -25.46 -5.97
CA PHE A 234 -6.15 -24.55 -4.87
C PHE A 234 -4.99 -23.57 -4.62
N ILE A 235 -5.31 -22.28 -4.59
CA ILE A 235 -4.36 -21.21 -4.28
C ILE A 235 -4.92 -20.38 -3.12
N LEU A 236 -4.28 -20.46 -1.95
CA LEU A 236 -4.59 -19.62 -0.81
C LEU A 236 -3.52 -18.54 -0.67
N VAL A 237 -3.93 -17.29 -0.89
CA VAL A 237 -3.05 -16.12 -0.81
C VAL A 237 -3.73 -15.00 -0.03
N SER A 238 -2.92 -14.10 0.50
CA SER A 238 -3.37 -12.87 1.16
C SER A 238 -2.78 -11.67 0.42
N ASP A 239 -3.57 -10.62 0.32
CA ASP A 239 -3.22 -9.35 -0.29
C ASP A 239 -2.16 -8.58 0.51
N HIS A 240 -2.18 -8.65 1.84
CA HIS A 240 -1.15 -8.09 2.71
C HIS A 240 -1.19 -8.66 4.13
N GLY A 241 -0.11 -8.44 4.88
CA GLY A 241 -0.09 -8.71 6.31
C GLY A 241 -0.83 -7.64 7.13
N HIS A 242 -0.83 -7.82 8.45
CA HIS A 242 -1.30 -6.82 9.39
C HIS A 242 -0.25 -6.58 10.48
N HIS A 243 -0.07 -5.33 10.89
CA HIS A 243 0.94 -4.95 11.89
C HIS A 243 0.38 -4.91 13.31
N GLY A 244 1.22 -5.24 14.29
CA GLY A 244 0.98 -5.02 15.72
C GLY A 244 0.11 -6.05 16.47
N GLY A 245 -0.07 -5.80 17.78
CA GLY A 245 -1.08 -6.46 18.61
C GLY A 245 -0.66 -7.66 19.48
N ARG A 246 0.55 -8.22 19.32
CA ARG A 246 0.96 -9.41 20.09
C ARG A 246 1.12 -9.12 21.57
N VAL A 247 1.90 -8.10 21.88
CA VAL A 247 2.31 -7.71 23.24
C VAL A 247 1.75 -6.37 23.69
N GLN A 248 1.33 -5.52 22.75
CA GLN A 248 0.84 -4.17 23.03
C GLN A 248 -0.38 -3.89 22.16
N HIS A 249 -1.26 -3.03 22.66
CA HIS A 249 -2.38 -2.53 21.88
C HIS A 249 -1.89 -1.68 20.71
N LEU A 250 -2.53 -1.85 19.56
CA LEU A 250 -2.42 -0.92 18.45
C LEU A 250 -2.82 0.48 18.92
N ARG A 251 -1.96 1.45 18.65
CA ARG A 251 -2.18 2.85 18.98
C ARG A 251 -2.31 3.65 17.71
N HIS A 252 -3.28 4.55 17.71
CA HIS A 252 -3.51 5.45 16.60
C HIS A 252 -2.53 6.64 16.70
N PHE A 253 -1.91 7.00 15.58
CA PHE A 253 -1.21 8.27 15.44
C PHE A 253 -1.89 9.02 14.30
N ASP A 254 -2.66 10.04 14.65
CA ASP A 254 -3.46 10.77 13.67
C ASP A 254 -2.55 11.72 12.89
N LEU A 255 -1.92 11.22 11.83
CA LEU A 255 -0.99 12.00 11.02
C LEU A 255 -1.63 13.29 10.51
N ALA A 256 -2.92 13.26 10.17
CA ALA A 256 -3.65 14.44 9.70
C ALA A 256 -3.75 15.49 10.81
N ASN A 257 -4.24 15.12 11.98
CA ASN A 257 -4.49 16.07 13.05
C ASN A 257 -3.26 16.37 13.90
N ASP A 258 -2.54 15.35 14.37
CA ASP A 258 -1.41 15.49 15.29
C ASP A 258 -0.18 16.07 14.60
N PHE A 259 0.10 15.70 13.36
CA PHE A 259 1.33 16.14 12.66
C PHE A 259 1.12 17.30 11.70
N PHE A 260 0.03 17.35 10.92
CA PHE A 260 -0.14 18.42 9.94
C PHE A 260 -1.05 19.56 10.44
N PHE A 261 -2.25 19.25 10.92
CA PHE A 261 -3.27 20.26 11.16
C PHE A 261 -3.05 21.06 12.44
N ARG A 262 -2.87 20.40 13.59
CA ARG A 262 -2.89 21.06 14.90
C ARG A 262 -1.84 22.19 14.95
N PRO A 263 -2.19 23.43 15.31
CA PRO A 263 -1.20 24.49 15.42
C PRO A 263 -0.30 24.26 16.64
N ARG A 264 0.99 24.58 16.51
CA ARG A 264 1.89 24.66 17.68
C ARG A 264 1.39 25.74 18.64
N LYS A 265 1.48 25.48 19.94
CA LYS A 265 1.18 26.49 20.97
C LYS A 265 2.49 26.90 21.62
N VAL A 266 2.64 28.17 21.96
CA VAL A 266 3.73 28.63 22.83
C VAL A 266 3.28 28.38 24.27
N ASN A 267 4.05 27.63 25.05
CA ASN A 267 3.76 27.45 26.48
C ASN A 267 4.07 28.72 27.27
N SER A 268 3.73 28.72 28.56
CA SER A 268 4.04 29.81 29.50
C SER A 268 5.53 30.14 29.64
N ARG A 269 6.43 29.30 29.12
CA ARG A 269 7.89 29.51 29.10
C ARG A 269 8.41 30.01 27.75
N GLY A 270 7.53 30.37 26.81
CA GLY A 270 7.94 30.81 25.48
C GLY A 270 8.38 29.69 24.54
N HIS A 271 8.30 28.42 24.96
CA HIS A 271 8.67 27.28 24.10
C HIS A 271 7.46 26.82 23.29
N TRP A 272 7.68 26.53 22.01
CA TRP A 272 6.69 25.79 21.22
C TRP A 272 6.47 24.40 21.83
N VAL A 273 5.25 24.11 22.26
CA VAL A 273 4.82 22.80 22.74
C VAL A 273 3.59 22.33 22.01
N GLY A 274 3.57 21.02 21.73
CA GLY A 274 2.52 20.38 20.94
C GLY A 274 2.39 20.97 19.53
N GLY A 275 1.37 20.48 18.83
CA GLY A 275 0.97 20.95 17.51
C GLY A 275 1.80 20.41 16.37
N GLY A 276 1.09 19.99 15.34
CA GLY A 276 1.62 19.73 14.02
C GLY A 276 2.15 20.98 13.33
N LEU A 277 2.27 20.90 12.01
CA LEU A 277 2.86 21.92 11.15
C LEU A 277 1.96 23.15 10.96
N GLY A 278 0.71 23.10 11.46
CA GLY A 278 -0.27 24.16 11.28
C GLY A 278 -0.63 24.35 9.82
N LEU A 279 -0.81 23.25 9.07
CA LEU A 279 -1.21 23.23 7.66
C LEU A 279 -2.67 22.82 7.53
N SER A 280 -3.39 23.34 6.54
CA SER A 280 -4.70 22.75 6.22
C SER A 280 -4.49 21.32 5.71
N VAL A 281 -5.38 20.41 6.08
CA VAL A 281 -5.30 19.00 5.70
C VAL A 281 -6.58 18.57 5.03
N ARG A 282 -6.44 17.77 3.98
CA ARG A 282 -7.54 17.07 3.35
C ARG A 282 -7.23 15.58 3.34
N SER A 283 -8.22 14.77 3.65
CA SER A 283 -8.24 13.36 3.31
C SER A 283 -9.53 13.09 2.55
N HIS A 284 -9.80 11.82 2.21
CA HIS A 284 -11.07 11.49 1.57
C HIS A 284 -12.24 11.86 2.50
N ARG A 285 -13.15 12.72 2.03
CA ARG A 285 -14.35 13.23 2.75
C ARG A 285 -14.11 14.09 3.99
N VAL A 286 -12.86 14.24 4.46
CA VAL A 286 -12.53 15.10 5.59
C VAL A 286 -11.64 16.25 5.13
N ALA A 287 -11.95 17.46 5.59
CA ALA A 287 -11.16 18.65 5.33
C ALA A 287 -11.07 19.50 6.59
N ASN A 288 -9.86 19.65 7.11
CA ASN A 288 -9.55 20.52 8.23
C ASN A 288 -8.78 21.71 7.69
N ARG A 289 -9.42 22.87 7.61
CA ARG A 289 -8.85 24.08 7.00
C ARG A 289 -8.56 25.12 8.07
N HIS A 290 -7.36 25.69 8.04
CA HIS A 290 -7.07 26.90 8.80
C HIS A 290 -7.69 28.12 8.09
N PRO A 291 -8.34 29.04 8.82
CA PRO A 291 -9.06 30.17 8.22
C PRO A 291 -8.21 31.03 7.27
N GLU A 292 -6.93 31.20 7.58
CA GLU A 292 -5.97 32.00 6.83
C GLU A 292 -5.48 31.35 5.53
N HIS A 293 -5.64 30.04 5.37
CA HIS A 293 -5.16 29.33 4.19
C HIS A 293 -6.14 29.41 3.03
N HIS A 294 -5.61 29.57 1.83
CA HIS A 294 -6.38 29.46 0.60
C HIS A 294 -6.85 28.01 0.37
N GLN A 295 -7.96 27.80 -0.36
CA GLN A 295 -8.53 26.46 -0.61
C GLN A 295 -7.60 25.46 -1.33
N ARG A 296 -6.52 25.95 -1.96
CA ARG A 296 -5.49 25.14 -2.64
C ARG A 296 -4.22 24.92 -1.80
N GLU A 297 -4.17 25.51 -0.61
CA GLU A 297 -3.05 25.44 0.34
C GLU A 297 -3.39 24.39 1.39
N PHE A 298 -3.18 23.12 1.04
CA PHE A 298 -3.44 22.00 1.94
C PHE A 298 -2.46 20.86 1.67
N VAL A 299 -2.33 19.97 2.65
CA VAL A 299 -1.71 18.65 2.47
C VAL A 299 -2.81 17.64 2.25
N PHE A 300 -2.67 16.76 1.25
CA PHE A 300 -3.56 15.62 1.10
C PHE A 300 -2.94 14.37 1.71
N ILE A 301 -3.70 13.63 2.51
CA ILE A 301 -3.26 12.37 3.11
C ILE A 301 -4.19 11.26 2.62
N ASP A 302 -3.56 10.22 2.09
CA ASP A 302 -4.19 9.04 1.53
C ASP A 302 -3.84 7.85 2.42
N GLY A 303 -4.85 7.35 3.10
CA GLY A 303 -4.72 6.39 4.19
C GLY A 303 -5.45 6.89 5.42
N GLU A 304 -6.25 6.00 6.01
CA GLU A 304 -6.65 6.14 7.40
C GLU A 304 -5.41 5.86 8.26
N SER A 305 -5.32 6.43 9.46
CA SER A 305 -4.10 6.58 10.26
C SER A 305 -3.48 5.27 10.80
N ASP A 306 -3.80 4.14 10.18
CA ASP A 306 -3.36 2.79 10.53
C ASP A 306 -2.62 2.12 9.35
N GLY A 307 -1.35 1.77 9.58
CA GLY A 307 -0.54 1.00 8.64
C GLY A 307 0.40 1.86 7.80
N VAL A 308 -0.10 2.39 6.68
CA VAL A 308 0.67 3.15 5.68
C VAL A 308 -0.14 4.36 5.23
N ALA A 309 0.50 5.52 5.15
CA ALA A 309 -0.07 6.74 4.59
C ALA A 309 0.81 7.28 3.45
N ARG A 310 0.17 7.83 2.42
CA ARG A 310 0.83 8.62 1.37
C ARG A 310 0.47 10.09 1.56
N ILE A 311 1.49 10.94 1.51
CA ILE A 311 1.36 12.38 1.72
C ILE A 311 1.57 13.09 0.39
N PHE A 312 0.61 13.90 -0.02
CA PHE A 312 0.69 14.74 -1.21
C PHE A 312 0.74 16.20 -0.79
N LEU A 313 1.75 16.88 -1.30
CA LEU A 313 2.07 18.26 -0.98
C LEU A 313 2.07 19.08 -2.27
N PRO A 314 1.69 20.38 -2.22
CA PRO A 314 2.08 21.34 -3.25
C PRO A 314 3.61 21.34 -3.42
N ARG A 315 4.10 21.77 -4.58
CA ARG A 315 5.54 21.80 -4.87
C ARG A 315 6.24 22.87 -4.04
N ARG A 316 7.43 22.56 -3.53
CA ARG A 316 8.36 23.40 -2.76
C ARG A 316 7.89 23.87 -1.39
N CYS A 317 6.65 24.35 -1.28
CA CYS A 317 6.11 24.86 -0.02
C CYS A 317 4.58 24.75 0.03
N SER A 318 4.02 24.75 1.25
CA SER A 318 2.58 24.58 1.47
C SER A 318 1.70 25.66 0.85
N TYR A 319 2.26 26.84 0.57
CA TYR A 319 1.57 28.01 0.04
C TYR A 319 1.85 28.27 -1.44
N SER A 320 2.63 27.42 -2.13
CA SER A 320 2.92 27.60 -3.57
C SER A 320 1.68 27.47 -4.45
N ARG A 321 0.67 26.72 -3.97
CA ARG A 321 -0.53 26.31 -4.74
C ARG A 321 -0.18 25.53 -6.01
N ASP A 322 1.08 25.16 -6.19
CA ASP A 322 1.57 24.47 -7.36
C ASP A 322 1.39 22.96 -7.17
N TRP A 323 0.37 22.43 -7.83
CA TRP A 323 0.09 21.00 -7.90
C TRP A 323 0.40 20.41 -9.28
N SER A 324 1.21 21.11 -10.10
CA SER A 324 1.57 20.69 -11.46
C SER A 324 2.26 19.33 -11.50
N GLY A 325 2.94 18.96 -10.42
CA GLY A 325 3.73 17.74 -10.32
C GLY A 325 4.08 17.37 -8.87
N PRO A 326 4.90 16.32 -8.67
CA PRO A 326 5.49 16.05 -7.38
C PRO A 326 6.51 17.10 -6.95
N ASN A 327 6.84 17.06 -5.66
CA ASN A 327 8.06 17.66 -5.14
C ASN A 327 9.29 16.95 -5.71
N ARG A 328 10.36 17.71 -5.97
CA ARG A 328 11.69 17.13 -6.10
C ARG A 328 12.11 16.60 -4.72
N PRO A 329 12.99 15.59 -4.63
CA PRO A 329 13.41 15.06 -3.35
C PRO A 329 14.05 16.12 -2.45
N GLY A 330 14.86 17.04 -3.01
CA GLY A 330 15.44 18.15 -2.24
C GLY A 330 14.40 19.15 -1.73
N ASP A 331 13.30 19.35 -2.46
CA ASP A 331 12.18 20.18 -1.98
C ASP A 331 11.58 19.63 -0.67
N LEU A 332 11.68 18.31 -0.42
CA LEU A 332 11.17 17.68 0.80
C LEU A 332 12.14 17.82 1.99
N LEU A 333 13.45 17.93 1.73
CA LEU A 333 14.45 18.22 2.76
C LEU A 333 14.52 19.70 3.13
N ASN A 334 13.92 20.56 2.30
CA ASN A 334 13.85 22.01 2.48
C ASN A 334 12.42 22.51 2.23
N TYR A 335 11.41 21.82 2.76
CA TYR A 335 10.01 22.14 2.47
C TYR A 335 9.58 23.41 3.22
N GLY A 336 8.95 24.38 2.54
CA GLY A 336 8.49 25.62 3.19
C GLY A 336 7.11 25.50 3.86
N ILE A 337 6.96 26.00 5.10
CA ILE A 337 5.64 26.15 5.77
C ILE A 337 5.35 27.63 6.05
N GLY A 338 4.59 28.25 5.16
CA GLY A 338 4.25 29.67 5.27
C GLY A 338 5.43 30.61 4.98
N CYS A 339 5.11 31.88 4.69
CA CYS A 339 6.10 32.88 4.31
C CYS A 339 7.10 33.22 5.43
N ASN A 340 6.74 33.02 6.70
CA ASN A 340 7.51 33.51 7.85
C ASN A 340 8.16 32.41 8.72
N ARG A 341 8.03 31.12 8.38
CA ARG A 341 8.53 30.02 9.25
C ARG A 341 9.75 29.27 8.70
N GLY A 342 10.32 29.74 7.60
CA GLY A 342 11.46 29.10 6.93
C GLY A 342 11.12 27.73 6.30
N SER A 343 12.14 27.08 5.80
CA SER A 343 12.09 25.69 5.34
C SER A 343 12.48 24.72 6.46
N PHE A 344 12.10 23.45 6.32
CA PHE A 344 12.50 22.40 7.24
C PHE A 344 12.66 21.06 6.50
N ASP A 345 13.42 20.17 7.12
CA ASP A 345 13.56 18.79 6.66
C ASP A 345 12.32 17.99 7.06
N LEU A 346 11.42 17.76 6.09
CA LEU A 346 10.20 17.01 6.31
C LEU A 346 10.46 15.56 6.67
N VAL A 347 11.52 14.95 6.13
CA VAL A 347 11.86 13.53 6.39
C VAL A 347 12.25 13.37 7.85
N SER A 348 13.16 14.20 8.32
CA SER A 348 13.62 14.19 9.71
C SER A 348 12.50 14.57 10.67
N THR A 349 11.71 15.59 10.32
CA THR A 349 10.57 16.04 11.14
C THR A 349 9.47 14.97 11.26
N LEU A 350 9.21 14.21 10.19
CA LEU A 350 8.29 13.06 10.24
C LEU A 350 8.85 11.96 11.15
N CYS A 351 10.14 11.63 11.05
CA CYS A 351 10.77 10.62 11.92
C CYS A 351 10.67 11.04 13.40
N GLU A 352 10.93 12.30 13.69
CA GLU A 352 10.89 12.85 15.05
C GLU A 352 9.46 13.05 15.58
N ALA A 353 8.43 12.92 14.74
CA ALA A 353 7.05 13.13 15.12
C ALA A 353 6.64 12.21 16.28
N ARG A 354 6.12 12.83 17.34
CA ARG A 354 5.56 12.15 18.51
C ARG A 354 4.10 12.45 18.63
N ALA A 355 3.31 11.46 19.01
CA ALA A 355 1.96 11.69 19.48
C ALA A 355 2.00 12.59 20.73
N CYS A 356 1.07 13.53 20.83
CA CYS A 356 1.07 14.57 21.88
C CYS A 356 1.07 14.02 23.31
N THR A 357 0.64 12.78 23.50
CA THR A 357 0.46 12.14 24.81
C THR A 357 1.60 11.18 25.17
N TRP A 358 2.55 10.86 24.28
CA TRP A 358 3.48 9.74 24.47
C TRP A 358 4.95 10.10 24.24
N ARG A 359 5.85 9.36 24.91
CA ARG A 359 7.31 9.44 24.68
C ARG A 359 7.80 8.68 23.44
N THR A 360 6.93 7.89 22.80
CA THR A 360 7.28 7.05 21.64
C THR A 360 7.05 7.78 20.33
N HIS A 361 7.93 7.55 19.35
CA HIS A 361 7.77 8.03 17.98
C HIS A 361 6.48 7.46 17.36
N GLY A 362 5.69 8.33 16.73
CA GLY A 362 4.44 7.94 16.05
C GLY A 362 4.71 7.28 14.70
N LEU A 363 5.82 7.65 14.08
CA LEU A 363 6.28 7.13 12.79
C LEU A 363 7.58 6.37 12.97
N TYR A 364 7.64 5.19 12.34
CA TYR A 364 8.76 4.28 12.50
C TYR A 364 9.72 4.30 11.31
N LEU A 365 9.18 4.42 10.10
CA LEU A 365 9.94 4.37 8.85
C LEU A 365 9.39 5.43 7.90
N VAL A 366 10.28 6.25 7.34
CA VAL A 366 9.96 7.15 6.24
C VAL A 366 10.72 6.70 5.00
N LEU A 367 9.99 6.50 3.91
CA LEU A 367 10.53 6.20 2.59
C LEU A 367 10.40 7.43 1.69
N MET A 368 11.49 7.87 1.08
CA MET A 368 11.50 8.96 0.12
C MET A 368 12.21 8.53 -1.16
N ARG A 369 11.52 8.61 -2.30
CA ARG A 369 12.15 8.36 -3.60
C ARG A 369 13.15 9.47 -3.92
N LEU A 370 14.41 9.10 -4.17
CA LEU A 370 15.47 10.03 -4.58
C LEU A 370 15.52 10.21 -6.09
N ASN A 371 15.38 9.12 -6.84
CA ASN A 371 15.31 9.17 -8.31
C ASN A 371 14.68 7.87 -8.84
N ARG A 372 14.87 7.55 -10.13
CA ARG A 372 14.32 6.32 -10.74
C ARG A 372 14.94 5.02 -10.19
N SER A 373 16.12 5.15 -9.58
CA SER A 373 17.00 4.06 -9.19
C SER A 373 17.38 4.09 -7.71
N ALA A 374 16.89 5.04 -6.92
CA ALA A 374 17.27 5.15 -5.51
C ALA A 374 16.12 5.62 -4.62
N ILE A 375 16.10 5.07 -3.40
CA ILE A 375 15.20 5.48 -2.32
C ILE A 375 16.02 5.76 -1.05
N LEU A 376 15.63 6.80 -0.32
CA LEU A 376 16.09 7.08 1.04
C LEU A 376 15.14 6.39 2.03
N ILE A 377 15.73 5.74 3.02
CA ILE A 377 15.07 5.19 4.19
C ILE A 377 15.54 6.00 5.40
N ALA A 378 14.61 6.49 6.20
CA ALA A 378 14.90 7.21 7.43
C ALA A 378 14.09 6.65 8.60
N THR A 379 14.72 6.67 9.78
CA THR A 379 14.13 6.25 11.05
C THR A 379 14.59 7.20 12.14
N ALA A 380 13.73 7.46 13.13
CA ALA A 380 14.05 8.41 14.19
C ALA A 380 15.23 7.98 15.07
N ASP A 381 15.41 6.67 15.24
CA ASP A 381 16.30 6.08 16.22
C ASP A 381 17.54 5.42 15.61
N ARG A 382 17.54 5.14 14.30
CA ARG A 382 18.63 4.40 13.63
C ARG A 382 19.22 5.11 12.41
N GLY A 383 18.84 6.36 12.17
CA GLY A 383 19.44 7.21 11.14
C GLY A 383 18.87 6.98 9.75
N TYR A 384 19.76 6.99 8.75
CA TYR A 384 19.42 7.01 7.33
C TYR A 384 20.16 5.92 6.54
N ALA A 385 19.57 5.49 5.45
CA ALA A 385 20.22 4.65 4.45
C ALA A 385 19.63 4.88 3.07
N VAL A 386 20.41 4.61 2.03
CA VAL A 386 19.97 4.64 0.64
C VAL A 386 19.95 3.22 0.10
N ILE A 387 18.85 2.85 -0.56
CA ILE A 387 18.83 1.66 -1.43
C ILE A 387 18.91 2.16 -2.86
N ASP A 388 19.95 1.74 -3.58
CA ASP A 388 20.05 1.94 -5.02
C ASP A 388 19.74 0.64 -5.75
N ARG A 389 19.30 0.78 -7.00
CA ARG A 389 19.22 -0.31 -7.96
C ARG A 389 19.87 0.05 -9.29
N ARG A 390 20.30 -0.95 -10.04
CA ARG A 390 20.77 -0.82 -11.42
C ARG A 390 20.35 -2.03 -12.26
N PRO A 391 20.28 -1.90 -13.59
CA PRO A 391 20.15 -3.08 -14.45
C PRO A 391 21.35 -4.01 -14.25
N GLY A 392 21.08 -5.30 -14.07
CA GLY A 392 22.06 -6.38 -14.01
C GLY A 392 22.05 -7.26 -15.26
N VAL A 393 22.52 -8.49 -15.11
CA VAL A 393 22.49 -9.51 -16.18
C VAL A 393 21.05 -9.95 -16.46
N ALA A 394 20.73 -10.26 -17.73
CA ALA A 394 19.43 -10.79 -18.16
C ALA A 394 18.21 -9.92 -17.80
N SER A 395 18.38 -8.58 -17.78
CA SER A 395 17.33 -7.63 -17.42
C SER A 395 16.80 -7.75 -15.98
N CYS A 396 17.52 -8.47 -15.10
CA CYS A 396 17.26 -8.47 -13.66
C CYS A 396 17.74 -7.15 -13.03
N TRP A 397 17.15 -6.76 -11.91
CA TRP A 397 17.67 -5.63 -11.13
C TRP A 397 18.70 -6.13 -10.11
N GLU A 398 19.74 -5.33 -9.91
CA GLU A 398 20.65 -5.49 -8.77
C GLU A 398 20.46 -4.34 -7.79
N TYR A 399 20.61 -4.61 -6.49
CA TYR A 399 20.33 -3.71 -5.39
C TYR A 399 21.54 -3.53 -4.48
N ARG A 400 21.69 -2.34 -3.90
CA ARG A 400 22.72 -2.05 -2.90
C ARG A 400 22.14 -1.24 -1.75
N TYR A 401 22.39 -1.68 -0.51
CA TYR A 401 22.06 -0.94 0.71
C TYR A 401 23.27 -0.16 1.19
N ARG A 402 23.13 1.16 1.37
CA ARG A 402 24.18 2.03 1.89
C ARG A 402 23.70 2.78 3.12
N PRO A 403 24.17 2.43 4.34
CA PRO A 403 24.02 3.31 5.49
C PRO A 403 24.63 4.68 5.18
N VAL A 404 23.96 5.77 5.58
CA VAL A 404 24.45 7.13 5.33
C VAL A 404 24.49 7.94 6.62
N SER A 405 25.56 8.72 6.81
CA SER A 405 25.78 9.53 8.02
C SER A 405 25.13 10.90 7.92
N ARG A 406 25.00 11.43 6.70
CA ARG A 406 24.43 12.75 6.44
C ARG A 406 23.64 12.74 5.14
N VAL A 407 22.53 13.46 5.12
CA VAL A 407 21.71 13.74 3.92
C VAL A 407 21.47 15.24 3.86
N TRP A 408 21.59 15.83 2.67
CA TRP A 408 21.29 17.25 2.45
C TRP A 408 20.77 17.47 1.03
N SER A 409 20.29 18.68 0.74
CA SER A 409 19.89 19.07 -0.62
C SER A 409 20.51 20.39 -1.03
N ASP A 410 20.55 20.62 -2.34
CA ASP A 410 20.94 21.90 -2.94
C ASP A 410 19.71 22.75 -3.31
N GLU A 411 19.95 23.97 -3.79
CA GLU A 411 18.90 24.90 -4.24
C GLU A 411 18.16 24.42 -5.50
N GLN A 412 18.75 23.49 -6.26
CA GLN A 412 18.14 22.92 -7.47
C GLN A 412 17.20 21.74 -7.15
N GLY A 413 17.15 21.31 -5.89
CA GLY A 413 16.33 20.19 -5.42
C GLY A 413 17.00 18.82 -5.59
N GLY A 414 18.32 18.79 -5.84
CA GLY A 414 19.15 17.60 -5.77
C GLY A 414 19.33 17.13 -4.32
N VAL A 415 19.52 15.82 -4.13
CA VAL A 415 19.79 15.24 -2.80
C VAL A 415 21.15 14.55 -2.83
N TYR A 416 21.96 14.86 -1.83
CA TYR A 416 23.30 14.34 -1.64
C TYR A 416 23.40 13.71 -0.26
N PHE A 417 24.34 12.78 -0.12
CA PHE A 417 24.56 12.09 1.14
C PHE A 417 26.01 11.60 1.24
N THR A 418 26.46 11.45 2.48
CA THR A 418 27.76 10.86 2.79
C THR A 418 27.52 9.41 3.20
N ALA A 419 28.08 8.47 2.43
CA ALA A 419 28.07 7.07 2.83
C ALA A 419 28.80 6.92 4.16
N ALA A 420 28.29 6.04 5.02
CA ALA A 420 28.99 5.67 6.23
C ALA A 420 30.36 5.07 5.90
N ASP A 421 31.40 5.40 6.65
CA ASP A 421 32.72 4.78 6.49
C ASP A 421 32.75 3.38 7.12
N SER A 422 33.65 2.54 6.59
CA SER A 422 33.88 1.21 7.16
C SER A 422 34.33 1.32 8.63
N PRO A 423 33.89 0.40 9.51
CA PRO A 423 34.28 0.39 10.93
C PRO A 423 35.79 0.36 11.21
N SER A 424 36.63 0.09 10.22
CA SER A 424 38.10 0.07 10.33
C SER A 424 38.76 1.45 10.26
N GLY A 425 38.01 2.53 9.96
CA GLY A 425 38.52 3.90 9.95
C GLY A 425 38.93 4.39 11.35
N ARG A 426 40.15 4.92 11.48
CA ARG A 426 40.66 5.48 12.74
C ARG A 426 39.79 6.67 13.19
N ALA A 427 39.15 6.50 14.35
CA ALA A 427 38.62 7.55 15.24
C ALA A 427 37.77 8.67 14.58
N GLY A 428 36.56 8.31 14.14
CA GLY A 428 35.49 9.28 13.86
C GLY A 428 34.15 8.55 13.75
N GLU A 429 33.25 8.80 14.71
CA GLU A 429 31.84 8.34 14.79
C GLU A 429 31.45 7.07 13.99
N ARG A 430 31.75 5.91 14.58
CA ARG A 430 31.28 4.61 14.08
C ARG A 430 29.75 4.58 14.05
N LEU A 431 29.16 4.41 12.87
CA LEU A 431 27.71 4.14 12.75
C LEU A 431 27.38 2.79 13.39
N GLN A 432 26.70 2.83 14.53
CA GLN A 432 26.32 1.63 15.29
C GLN A 432 24.94 1.07 14.88
N THR A 433 24.22 1.80 14.04
CA THR A 433 22.84 1.52 13.68
C THR A 433 22.54 1.95 12.26
N ASP A 434 21.59 1.28 11.64
CA ASP A 434 21.01 1.63 10.35
C ASP A 434 19.50 1.38 10.37
N PRO A 435 18.72 2.03 9.47
CA PRO A 435 17.28 1.87 9.38
C PRO A 435 16.73 0.45 9.26
N LEU A 436 17.51 -0.52 8.79
CA LEU A 436 17.07 -1.92 8.64
C LEU A 436 17.74 -2.86 9.66
N GLY A 437 18.65 -2.35 10.49
CA GLY A 437 19.45 -3.12 11.43
C GLY A 437 20.44 -4.09 10.78
N LEU A 438 20.73 -3.91 9.48
CA LEU A 438 21.59 -4.79 8.69
C LEU A 438 23.06 -4.73 9.10
N ILE A 439 23.56 -3.61 9.63
CA ILE A 439 24.97 -3.47 10.07
C ILE A 439 25.32 -4.52 11.13
N ARG A 440 24.33 -4.99 11.90
CA ARG A 440 24.52 -6.02 12.94
C ARG A 440 24.46 -7.45 12.42
N LEU A 441 23.97 -7.64 11.20
CA LEU A 441 23.67 -8.94 10.61
C LEU A 441 24.63 -9.30 9.49
N LEU A 442 25.19 -8.30 8.79
CA LEU A 442 25.98 -8.48 7.58
C LEU A 442 27.39 -7.90 7.74
N GLU A 443 28.35 -8.54 7.08
CA GLU A 443 29.70 -7.99 6.94
C GLU A 443 29.71 -6.76 6.02
N TRP A 444 30.63 -5.83 6.27
CA TRP A 444 30.67 -4.54 5.59
C TRP A 444 30.74 -4.62 4.06
N LYS A 445 31.45 -5.63 3.52
CA LYS A 445 31.57 -5.88 2.07
C LYS A 445 30.22 -6.02 1.35
N HIS A 446 29.16 -6.41 2.06
CA HIS A 446 27.81 -6.50 1.50
C HIS A 446 27.20 -5.13 1.21
N PHE A 447 27.61 -4.07 1.92
CA PHE A 447 27.11 -2.70 1.68
C PHE A 447 27.82 -2.01 0.51
N GLU A 448 29.00 -2.50 0.13
CA GLU A 448 29.82 -1.96 -0.96
C GLU A 448 29.40 -2.53 -2.32
N SER A 449 28.78 -3.70 -2.34
CA SER A 449 28.45 -4.48 -3.53
C SER A 449 26.97 -4.38 -3.93
N TYR A 450 26.71 -4.52 -5.23
CA TYR A 450 25.36 -4.76 -5.74
C TYR A 450 25.04 -6.27 -5.67
N HIS A 451 23.79 -6.59 -5.34
CA HIS A 451 23.29 -7.96 -5.18
C HIS A 451 22.11 -8.17 -6.12
N ASP A 452 22.01 -9.34 -6.75
CA ASP A 452 20.80 -9.73 -7.48
C ASP A 452 19.56 -9.76 -6.57
N GLU A 453 18.37 -9.85 -7.17
CA GLU A 453 17.09 -9.88 -6.47
C GLU A 453 17.02 -10.95 -5.39
N GLN A 454 17.46 -12.18 -5.71
CA GLN A 454 17.38 -13.30 -4.79
C GLN A 454 18.28 -13.09 -3.57
N THR A 455 19.52 -12.66 -3.80
CA THR A 455 20.50 -12.38 -2.75
C THR A 455 20.04 -11.20 -1.91
N TRP A 456 19.56 -10.13 -2.54
CA TRP A 456 18.98 -8.97 -1.85
C TRP A 456 17.82 -9.36 -0.92
N LEU A 457 16.87 -10.15 -1.41
CA LEU A 457 15.75 -10.65 -0.61
C LEU A 457 16.23 -11.53 0.55
N ASN A 458 17.19 -12.42 0.32
CA ASN A 458 17.77 -13.26 1.37
C ASN A 458 18.47 -12.45 2.46
N LEU A 459 19.27 -11.44 2.07
CA LEU A 459 19.97 -10.54 2.99
C LEU A 459 18.97 -9.74 3.83
N THR A 460 17.87 -9.30 3.22
CA THR A 460 16.89 -8.43 3.88
C THR A 460 15.76 -9.17 4.59
N ALA A 461 15.53 -10.45 4.31
CA ALA A 461 14.50 -11.27 4.96
C ALA A 461 14.70 -11.39 6.48
N THR A 462 15.94 -11.29 6.95
CA THR A 462 16.29 -11.36 8.38
C THR A 462 16.28 -10.00 9.07
N THR A 463 15.98 -8.92 8.34
CA THR A 463 15.95 -7.56 8.90
C THR A 463 15.02 -7.52 10.09
N GLN A 464 15.56 -7.02 11.20
CA GLN A 464 14.74 -6.77 12.38
C GLN A 464 13.98 -5.47 12.14
N SER A 465 12.71 -5.56 11.79
CA SER A 465 11.82 -4.49 12.18
C SER A 465 11.69 -4.49 13.72
N VAL A 466 11.91 -3.33 14.35
CA VAL A 466 12.46 -3.02 15.70
C VAL A 466 11.63 -3.41 16.93
N HIS A 467 10.87 -4.50 16.93
CA HIS A 467 10.28 -4.97 18.20
C HIS A 467 10.90 -6.26 18.78
N ALA A 468 12.05 -6.69 18.25
CA ALA A 468 12.80 -7.84 18.78
C ALA A 468 13.70 -7.56 20.00
N ARG A 469 13.48 -6.50 20.80
CA ARG A 469 14.16 -6.30 22.12
C ARG A 469 13.32 -6.81 23.31
N GLY A 470 12.44 -7.79 23.10
CA GLY A 470 11.92 -8.65 24.18
C GLY A 470 12.74 -9.95 24.24
N ARG A 471 13.23 -10.32 25.43
CA ARG A 471 14.05 -11.53 25.70
C ARG A 471 13.58 -12.75 24.88
N ARG A 472 14.54 -13.40 24.20
CA ARG A 472 14.35 -14.56 23.32
C ARG A 472 13.53 -15.68 24.00
N HIS A 473 12.30 -15.88 23.55
CA HIS A 473 11.72 -17.21 23.32
C HIS A 473 11.14 -17.25 21.90
N ARG A 474 11.27 -18.42 21.25
CA ARG A 474 11.16 -18.66 19.79
C ARG A 474 9.84 -18.12 19.13
N ASN A 475 10.01 -17.57 17.92
CA ASN A 475 9.10 -17.07 16.85
C ASN A 475 8.24 -15.77 17.03
N PRO A 476 8.18 -14.83 16.04
CA PRO A 476 8.00 -13.36 16.21
C PRO A 476 6.76 -12.70 15.49
N PRO A 477 6.48 -11.37 15.67
CA PRO A 477 5.80 -10.52 14.63
C PRO A 477 6.10 -8.98 14.61
N ALA A 478 5.44 -8.24 13.68
CA ALA A 478 5.85 -7.07 12.86
C ALA A 478 5.22 -5.63 13.11
N SER A 479 5.65 -4.63 12.29
CA SER A 479 5.79 -3.12 12.43
C SER A 479 5.19 -2.16 11.33
N ARG A 480 4.91 -0.86 11.56
CA ARG A 480 4.34 0.14 10.57
C ARG A 480 5.36 0.97 9.72
N ALA A 481 4.97 1.52 8.55
CA ALA A 481 5.82 2.36 7.65
C ALA A 481 5.06 3.49 6.88
N VAL A 482 5.73 4.58 6.47
CA VAL A 482 5.16 5.72 5.70
C VAL A 482 5.98 6.01 4.44
N SER A 483 5.34 6.42 3.34
CA SER A 483 6.02 6.71 2.06
C SER A 483 5.65 8.07 1.47
N LEU A 484 6.67 8.78 0.98
CA LEU A 484 6.58 10.02 0.21
C LEU A 484 6.77 9.71 -1.28
N ALA A 485 5.71 9.88 -2.08
CA ALA A 485 5.69 9.46 -3.48
C ALA A 485 6.02 10.60 -4.48
N VAL A 486 7.06 10.36 -5.30
CA VAL A 486 7.42 11.14 -6.51
C VAL A 486 7.13 10.26 -7.75
N PRO A 487 6.15 10.57 -8.61
CA PRO A 487 5.98 9.91 -9.90
C PRO A 487 6.99 10.43 -10.95
N GLY A 488 7.31 9.56 -11.92
CA GLY A 488 8.26 9.85 -12.99
C GLY A 488 7.69 10.77 -14.08
N ASP A 489 8.61 11.46 -14.77
CA ASP A 489 8.35 12.31 -15.92
C ASP A 489 7.76 11.53 -17.11
N ALA A 490 6.72 12.12 -17.70
CA ALA A 490 6.32 11.87 -19.07
C ALA A 490 7.06 12.87 -19.98
N GLY A 491 7.87 12.37 -20.90
CA GLY A 491 8.42 13.14 -22.02
C GLY A 491 7.83 12.65 -23.35
N PRO A 492 7.75 13.50 -24.40
CA PRO A 492 7.46 13.05 -25.75
C PRO A 492 8.76 12.86 -26.53
N GLU A 493 8.97 11.71 -27.17
CA GLU A 493 9.83 11.60 -28.35
C GLU A 493 9.58 10.26 -29.06
N ARG A 494 9.40 10.31 -30.39
CA ARG A 494 9.48 9.16 -31.29
C ARG A 494 10.79 9.29 -32.07
N SER A 495 11.68 8.32 -31.93
CA SER A 495 12.48 7.84 -33.07
C SER A 495 12.86 6.37 -32.82
N ARG A 496 13.04 5.66 -33.95
CA ARG A 496 13.20 4.21 -34.09
C ARG A 496 14.50 3.75 -33.42
N ASP A 497 14.45 2.63 -32.71
CA ASP A 497 15.07 1.37 -33.11
C ASP A 497 14.84 0.30 -32.04
N CYS A 498 14.92 -0.93 -32.52
CA CYS A 498 14.97 -2.22 -31.84
C CYS A 498 14.85 -2.32 -30.30
N LEU A 499 14.18 -3.43 -29.95
CA LEU A 499 14.27 -4.22 -28.73
C LEU A 499 13.37 -3.83 -27.55
N ILE A 500 12.40 -4.75 -27.38
CA ILE A 500 11.55 -5.15 -26.24
C ILE A 500 10.35 -4.27 -25.96
#